data_AF-A0AAN4RJC9-F1
#
_entry.id   AF-A0AAN4RJC9-F1
#
_cell.length_a   1.000
_cell.length_b   1.000
_cell.length_c   1.000
_cell.angle_alpha   90.00
_cell.angle_beta   90.00
_cell.angle_gamma   90.00
#
_symmetry.space_group_name_H-M   'P 1'
#
loop_
_entity.id
_entity.type
_entity.pdbx_description
1 polymer ?
#
loop_
_entity_poly.entity_id
_entity_poly.type
_entity_poly.pdbx_seq_one_letter_code
_entity_poly.pdbx_strand_id
1 'polypeptide(L)' 'MRSNYDDPNFFNAYAEMDRSKYGLKGAGEWHRLKRSIPQLCWKNSPRLGLWLWLALQICG' A
#
# COMPACT_ATOMS: atom_id res chain seq x y z
N MET A 1 7.30 22.23 7.99
CA MET A 1 7.99 21.06 7.41
C MET A 1 7.52 20.98 5.96
N ARG A 2 8.43 21.16 4.99
CA ARG A 2 8.07 21.11 3.56
C ARG A 2 8.41 19.71 3.04
N SER A 3 7.49 19.12 2.31
CA SER A 3 7.68 17.80 1.72
C SER A 3 8.57 17.92 0.50
N ASN A 4 9.45 16.95 0.24
CA ASN A 4 10.21 16.92 -1.02
C ASN A 4 9.28 16.77 -2.24
N TYR A 5 8.04 16.36 -2.03
CA TYR A 5 6.99 16.28 -3.05
C TYR A 5 6.29 17.60 -3.35
N ASP A 6 6.58 18.67 -2.59
CA ASP A 6 6.05 20.02 -2.88
C ASP A 6 6.85 20.71 -4.01
N ASP A 7 8.03 20.20 -4.37
CA ASP A 7 8.83 20.70 -5.48
C ASP A 7 8.41 20.00 -6.80
N PRO A 8 7.86 20.75 -7.79
CA PRO A 8 7.37 20.15 -9.02
C PRO A 8 8.47 19.49 -9.86
N ASN A 9 9.70 20.00 -9.80
CA ASN A 9 10.82 19.46 -10.58
C ASN A 9 11.25 18.10 -10.04
N PHE A 10 11.36 17.97 -8.71
CA PHE A 10 11.59 16.70 -8.04
C PHE A 10 10.48 15.70 -8.33
N PHE A 11 9.22 16.12 -8.25
CA PHE A 11 8.09 15.24 -8.52
C PHE A 11 8.09 14.74 -9.96
N ASN A 12 8.35 15.61 -10.95
CA ASN A 12 8.39 15.21 -12.36
C ASN A 12 9.51 14.20 -12.62
N ALA A 13 10.72 14.47 -12.11
CA ALA A 13 11.83 13.53 -12.26
C ALA A 13 11.56 12.19 -11.56
N TYR A 14 10.91 12.22 -10.38
CA TYR A 14 10.51 11.01 -9.67
C TYR A 14 9.40 10.24 -10.41
N ALA A 15 8.46 10.95 -11.04
CA ALA A 15 7.40 10.36 -11.86
C ALA A 15 7.95 9.61 -13.08
N GLU A 16 9.14 9.99 -13.56
CA GLU A 16 9.79 9.32 -14.69
C GLU A 16 10.48 8.00 -14.33
N MET A 17 10.70 7.72 -13.04
CA MET A 17 11.36 6.49 -12.60
C MET A 17 10.49 5.26 -12.86
N ASP A 18 11.11 4.13 -13.24
CA ASP A 18 10.41 2.86 -13.54
C ASP A 18 9.54 2.37 -12.38
N ARG A 19 9.99 2.59 -11.14
CA ARG A 19 9.20 2.26 -9.93
C ARG A 19 7.92 3.08 -9.83
N SER A 20 7.91 4.32 -10.33
CA SER A 20 6.74 5.19 -10.37
C SER A 20 5.81 4.82 -11.53
N LYS A 21 6.38 4.60 -12.72
CA LYS A 21 5.63 4.25 -13.94
C LYS A 21 4.98 2.86 -13.88
N TYR A 22 5.72 1.84 -13.44
CA TYR A 22 5.29 0.44 -13.47
C TYR A 22 4.89 -0.08 -12.09
N GLY A 23 4.93 0.77 -11.07
CA GLY A 23 4.60 0.45 -9.70
C GLY A 23 5.44 -0.72 -9.18
N LEU A 24 4.78 -1.65 -8.51
CA LEU A 24 5.42 -2.85 -7.96
C LEU A 24 6.10 -3.70 -9.05
N LYS A 25 5.64 -3.69 -10.30
CA LYS A 25 6.31 -4.41 -11.39
C LYS A 25 7.65 -3.78 -11.78
N GLY A 26 7.82 -2.48 -11.58
CA GLY A 26 9.08 -1.75 -11.81
C GLY A 26 10.06 -1.83 -10.66
N ALA A 27 9.67 -2.40 -9.52
CA ALA A 27 10.59 -2.68 -8.43
C ALA A 27 11.27 -4.04 -8.69
N GLY A 28 12.57 -4.05 -9.01
CA GLY A 28 13.31 -5.29 -9.33
C GLY A 28 13.15 -6.39 -8.26
N GLU A 29 13.18 -6.00 -6.98
CA GLU A 29 13.00 -6.89 -5.84
C GLU A 29 11.54 -7.39 -5.65
N TRP A 30 10.56 -6.88 -6.40
CA TRP A 30 9.15 -7.25 -6.24
C TRP A 30 8.90 -8.73 -6.46
N HIS A 31 9.63 -9.38 -7.37
CA HIS A 31 9.51 -10.82 -7.60
C HIS A 31 9.94 -11.64 -6.38
N ARG A 32 10.87 -11.12 -5.58
CA ARG A 32 11.30 -11.73 -4.31
C ARG A 32 10.30 -11.39 -3.21
N LEU A 33 9.93 -10.12 -3.09
CA LEU A 33 9.01 -9.63 -2.09
C LEU A 33 7.60 -10.24 -2.22
N LYS A 34 7.10 -10.45 -3.45
CA LYS A 34 5.80 -11.08 -3.72
C LYS A 34 5.71 -12.52 -3.18
N ARG A 35 6.83 -13.22 -3.07
CA ARG A 35 6.88 -14.56 -2.46
C ARG A 35 6.88 -14.52 -0.93
N SER A 36 7.46 -13.48 -0.34
CA SER A 36 7.52 -13.29 1.11
C SER A 36 6.31 -12.54 1.68
N ILE A 37 5.56 -11.82 0.85
CA ILE A 37 4.27 -11.24 1.22
C ILE A 37 3.26 -12.38 1.18
N PRO A 38 2.81 -12.93 2.34
CA PRO A 38 1.68 -13.84 2.33
C PRO A 38 0.54 -13.10 1.64
N GLN A 39 -0.08 -13.76 0.64
CA GLN A 39 -1.12 -13.17 -0.21
C GLN A 39 -1.97 -12.23 0.64
N LEU A 40 -1.93 -10.93 0.34
CA LEU A 40 -2.71 -9.92 1.03
C LEU A 40 -4.17 -10.17 0.67
N CYS A 41 -4.76 -11.20 1.28
CA CYS A 41 -6.17 -11.51 1.27
C CYS A 41 -6.87 -10.48 2.16
N TRP A 42 -6.79 -9.21 1.78
CA TRP A 42 -7.67 -8.17 2.29
C TRP A 42 -9.14 -8.56 2.09
N LYS A 43 -9.40 -9.38 1.08
CA LYS A 43 -10.74 -9.83 0.71
C LYS A 43 -11.45 -10.65 1.79
N ASN A 44 -10.73 -11.22 2.76
CA ASN A 44 -11.29 -11.97 3.88
C ASN A 44 -10.37 -11.85 5.10
N SER A 45 -10.20 -10.65 5.67
CA SER A 45 -9.73 -10.57 7.05
C SER A 45 -10.96 -10.66 7.97
N PRO A 46 -11.37 -11.86 8.42
CA PRO A 46 -12.48 -12.01 9.38
C PRO A 46 -12.19 -11.26 10.68
N ARG A 47 -10.93 -10.88 10.91
CA ARG A 47 -10.45 -10.16 12.08
C ARG A 47 -10.74 -8.66 12.06
N LEU A 48 -11.14 -8.05 10.94
CA LEU A 48 -11.59 -6.64 10.97
C LEU A 48 -13.11 -6.54 11.03
N GLY A 49 -13.82 -7.41 10.31
CA GLY A 49 -15.29 -7.48 10.33
C GLY A 49 -15.86 -7.94 11.67
N LEU A 50 -15.25 -8.96 12.32
CA LEU A 50 -15.74 -9.46 13.61
C LEU A 50 -15.62 -8.42 14.72
N TRP A 51 -14.53 -7.64 14.73
CA TRP A 51 -14.31 -6.60 15.74
C TRP A 51 -15.25 -5.41 15.54
N LEU A 52 -15.53 -5.03 14.30
CA LEU A 52 -16.51 -3.98 14.00
C LEU A 52 -17.94 -4.40 14.38
N TRP A 53 -18.29 -5.66 14.14
CA TRP A 53 -19.61 -6.23 14.50
C TRP A 53 -19.77 -6.33 16.02
N LEU A 54 -18.77 -6.86 16.73
CA LEU A 54 -18.77 -6.89 18.21
C LEU A 54 -18.85 -5.49 18.82
N ALA A 55 -18.16 -4.50 18.26
CA ALA A 55 -18.22 -3.12 18.76
C ALA A 55 -19.63 -2.52 18.63
N LEU A 56 -20.33 -2.79 17.53
CA LEU A 56 -21.72 -2.35 17.34
C LEU A 56 -22.70 -3.02 18.29
N GLN A 57 -22.41 -4.26 18.72
CA GLN A 57 -23.27 -5.02 19.62
C GLN A 57 -23.06 -4.71 21.10
N ILE A 58 -21.91 -4.14 21.45
CA ILE A 58 -21.58 -3.69 22.82
C ILE A 58 -22.00 -2.23 23.03
N CYS A 59 -22.07 -1.42 21.96
CA CYS A 59 -22.47 -0.02 22.02
C CYS A 59 -23.96 0.24 21.70
N GLY A 60 -24.81 -0.79 21.65
CA GLY A 60 -26.25 -0.70 21.41
C GLY A 60 -27.08 -1.09 22.62
#